data_AF-A0A843TYE0-F1
#
_entry.id   AF-A0A843TYE0-F1
#
_cell.length_a   1.000
_cell.length_b   1.000
_cell.length_c   1.000
_cell.angle_alpha   90.00
_cell.angle_beta   90.00
_cell.angle_gamma   90.00
#
_symmetry.space_group_name_H-M   'P 1'
#
loop_
_entity.id
_entity.type
_entity.pdbx_description
1 polymer ?
#
loop_
_entity_poly.entity_id
_entity_poly.type
_entity_poly.pdbx_seq_one_letter_code
_entity_poly.pdbx_strand_id
1 'polypeptide(L)'
;MAKRKRNPTPEWEFHQALTACSRENDLSGALALYRAAAAAGSSVRLTAHHFNTLLHICSNALGSPASAAPGCGGAVKDGGADEPSPSSVVATVQEAFRIFDHMVGSGIPPSESTITSMARIAAADKVEGGNRAFEVVREMGTRHGVTPRLRTYGPPLFAFCRTAEGAEKAYDVEQHMVSMGVSPEEPELAALLKVSVEAGREEKVYEYLHKLRRSVGCMSPSTAEIVKHWFESESTAVVGREVWDVSQVKNAALLNGGGWHGSGWLGKGKWRVQNSNVGPEGCCSGCGQQLACVDIDRTETEKFAGAVASLAMAREVKTNFSDFQLPAGEAVKNWLNNHAEYDVIVDGANVAYYHQNFADGGFSLSQVEAVIKELLESGRGKQPLVILHNKRIMGLMENDSNRQLLEEWKSQYSLYATPNGSNDDWYWLYASVKLKCLLVTNDEMRDHIFELLGRDFFPMWKERHQVCTS
;
A
#
# COMPACT_ATOMS: atom_id res chain seq x y z
N MET A 1 46.83 -33.20 -15.98
CA MET A 1 46.27 -33.41 -14.63
C MET A 1 44.76 -33.55 -14.76
N ALA A 2 44.22 -34.77 -14.60
CA ALA A 2 42.77 -35.00 -14.62
C ALA A 2 42.13 -34.36 -13.37
N LYS A 3 41.12 -33.50 -13.56
CA LYS A 3 40.30 -32.98 -12.46
C LYS A 3 39.68 -34.17 -11.71
N ARG A 4 40.14 -34.41 -10.49
CA ARG A 4 39.63 -35.44 -9.58
C ARG A 4 38.14 -35.15 -9.35
N LYS A 5 37.24 -35.93 -9.96
CA LYS A 5 35.80 -35.90 -9.66
C LYS A 5 35.65 -36.23 -8.18
N ARG A 6 35.26 -35.25 -7.38
CA ARG A 6 34.96 -35.43 -5.96
C ARG A 6 33.75 -36.38 -5.90
N ASN A 7 33.87 -37.52 -5.21
CA ASN A 7 32.73 -38.41 -5.02
C ASN A 7 31.59 -37.58 -4.40
N PRO A 8 30.39 -37.56 -5.01
CA PRO A 8 29.29 -36.80 -4.48
C PRO A 8 28.92 -37.36 -3.10
N THR A 9 28.69 -36.46 -2.13
CA THR A 9 28.24 -36.89 -0.80
C THR A 9 26.75 -37.25 -0.87
N PRO A 10 26.24 -38.12 0.01
CA PRO A 10 24.81 -38.45 0.05
C PRO A 10 23.89 -37.23 0.14
N GLU A 11 24.32 -36.17 0.83
CA GLU A 11 23.57 -34.91 0.92
C GLU A 11 23.53 -34.13 -0.40
N TRP A 12 24.62 -34.17 -1.18
CA TRP A 12 24.66 -33.52 -2.49
C TRP A 12 23.77 -34.25 -3.51
N GLU A 13 23.78 -35.59 -3.49
CA GLU A 13 22.91 -36.41 -4.33
C GLU A 13 21.43 -36.17 -3.98
N PHE A 14 21.10 -36.17 -2.69
CA PHE A 14 19.77 -35.84 -2.19
C PHE A 14 19.33 -34.44 -2.65
N HIS A 15 20.19 -33.44 -2.48
CA HIS A 15 19.90 -32.06 -2.88
C HIS A 15 19.62 -31.93 -4.39
N GLN A 16 20.41 -32.60 -5.23
CA GLN A 16 20.18 -32.60 -6.68
C GLN A 16 18.88 -33.29 -7.06
N ALA A 17 18.60 -34.46 -6.47
CA ALA A 17 17.38 -35.20 -6.72
C ALA A 17 16.14 -34.40 -6.30
N LEU A 18 16.17 -33.78 -5.12
CA LEU A 18 15.08 -32.95 -4.63
C LEU A 18 14.87 -31.70 -5.51
N THR A 19 15.95 -31.10 -6.01
CA THR A 19 15.87 -29.96 -6.95
C THR A 19 15.25 -30.38 -8.28
N ALA A 20 15.57 -31.58 -8.78
CA ALA A 20 14.94 -32.13 -9.97
C ALA A 20 13.43 -32.33 -9.76
N CYS A 21 13.02 -32.96 -8.64
CA CYS A 21 11.61 -33.09 -8.30
C CYS A 21 10.90 -31.73 -8.20
N SER A 22 11.56 -30.70 -7.64
CA SER A 22 10.99 -29.36 -7.57
C SER A 22 10.79 -28.72 -8.94
N ARG A 23 11.67 -28.98 -9.91
CA ARG A 23 11.54 -28.44 -11.28
C ARG A 23 10.44 -29.13 -12.07
N GLU A 24 10.22 -30.40 -11.80
CA GLU A 24 9.22 -31.24 -12.47
C GLU A 24 7.87 -31.26 -11.75
N ASN A 25 7.76 -30.59 -10.58
CA ASN A 25 6.62 -30.69 -9.66
C ASN A 25 6.27 -32.15 -9.30
N ASP A 26 7.27 -33.03 -9.22
CA ASP A 26 7.11 -34.44 -8.85
C ASP A 26 6.98 -34.59 -7.33
N LEU A 27 5.74 -34.47 -6.84
CA LEU A 27 5.42 -34.68 -5.43
C LEU A 27 5.75 -36.10 -4.97
N SER A 28 5.40 -37.10 -5.78
CA SER A 28 5.57 -38.52 -5.42
C SER A 28 7.04 -38.87 -5.22
N GLY A 29 7.91 -38.45 -6.15
CA GLY A 29 9.36 -38.64 -6.04
C GLY A 29 9.95 -37.86 -4.86
N ALA A 30 9.53 -36.60 -4.64
CA ALA A 30 10.00 -35.80 -3.52
C ALA A 30 9.67 -36.44 -2.16
N LEU A 31 8.45 -36.97 -2.00
CA LEU A 31 8.02 -37.65 -0.77
C LEU A 31 8.76 -38.99 -0.58
N ALA A 32 9.03 -39.72 -1.65
CA ALA A 32 9.83 -40.95 -1.57
C ALA A 32 11.27 -40.67 -1.12
N LEU A 33 11.90 -39.63 -1.68
CA LEU A 33 13.23 -39.15 -1.27
C LEU A 33 13.24 -38.74 0.20
N TYR A 34 12.23 -37.98 0.64
CA TYR A 34 12.10 -37.57 2.03
C TYR A 34 12.00 -38.77 2.98
N ARG A 35 11.13 -39.74 2.68
CA ARG A 35 10.95 -40.94 3.53
C ARG A 35 12.23 -41.76 3.62
N ALA A 36 12.97 -41.90 2.51
CA ALA A 36 14.26 -42.57 2.51
C ALA A 36 15.30 -41.83 3.36
N ALA A 37 15.35 -40.50 3.27
CA ALA A 37 16.26 -39.66 4.06
C ALA A 37 15.90 -39.61 5.55
N ALA A 38 14.61 -39.70 5.89
CA ALA A 38 14.08 -39.69 7.25
C ALA A 38 14.08 -41.06 7.94
N ALA A 39 14.36 -42.14 7.21
CA ALA A 39 14.41 -43.49 7.76
C ALA A 39 15.58 -43.69 8.74
N ALA A 40 15.38 -44.53 9.76
CA ALA A 40 16.41 -44.87 10.74
C ALA A 40 17.64 -45.49 10.04
N GLY A 41 18.81 -44.87 10.23
CA GLY A 41 20.08 -45.32 9.63
C GLY A 41 20.53 -44.56 8.37
N SER A 42 19.75 -43.56 7.92
CA SER A 42 20.18 -42.64 6.86
C SER A 42 21.35 -41.76 7.31
N SER A 43 22.34 -41.56 6.43
CA SER A 43 23.46 -40.63 6.64
C SER A 43 23.12 -39.19 6.23
N VAL A 44 21.97 -38.95 5.60
CA VAL A 44 21.60 -37.64 5.06
C VAL A 44 21.08 -36.72 6.16
N ARG A 45 21.83 -35.66 6.46
CA ARG A 45 21.36 -34.60 7.36
C ARG A 45 20.46 -33.62 6.61
N LEU A 46 19.17 -33.61 6.96
CA LEU A 46 18.22 -32.64 6.40
C LEU A 46 18.51 -31.23 6.93
N THR A 47 18.39 -30.24 6.03
CA THR A 47 18.64 -28.82 6.32
C THR A 47 17.36 -28.02 6.12
N ALA A 48 17.33 -26.78 6.60
CA ALA A 48 16.20 -25.86 6.39
C ALA A 48 15.81 -25.73 4.91
N HIS A 49 16.81 -25.72 4.01
CA HIS A 49 16.57 -25.66 2.57
C HIS A 49 15.82 -26.90 2.06
N HIS A 50 16.21 -28.10 2.51
CA HIS A 50 15.54 -29.34 2.11
C HIS A 50 14.07 -29.36 2.54
N PHE A 51 13.79 -29.00 3.79
CA PHE A 51 12.41 -28.92 4.29
C PHE A 51 11.59 -27.88 3.52
N ASN A 52 12.13 -26.68 3.30
CA ASN A 52 11.43 -25.63 2.56
C ASN A 52 11.13 -26.04 1.11
N THR A 53 12.04 -26.73 0.42
CA THR A 53 11.81 -27.24 -0.93
C THR A 53 10.72 -28.30 -0.94
N LEU A 54 10.72 -29.24 0.01
CA LEU A 54 9.67 -30.25 0.14
C LEU A 54 8.29 -29.62 0.38
N LEU A 55 8.20 -28.65 1.28
CA LEU A 55 6.96 -27.91 1.55
C LEU A 55 6.52 -27.07 0.34
N HIS A 56 7.46 -26.49 -0.39
CA HIS A 56 7.15 -25.78 -1.63
C HIS A 56 6.54 -26.71 -2.69
N ILE A 57 7.10 -27.91 -2.88
CA ILE A 57 6.55 -28.93 -3.79
C ILE A 57 5.13 -29.33 -3.35
N CYS A 58 4.91 -29.56 -2.04
CA CYS A 58 3.57 -29.84 -1.51
C CYS A 58 2.59 -28.71 -1.80
N SER A 59 3.00 -27.45 -1.59
CA SER A 59 2.17 -26.28 -1.88
C SER A 59 1.86 -26.13 -3.37
N ASN A 60 2.79 -26.46 -4.27
CA ASN A 60 2.57 -26.36 -5.72
C ASN A 60 1.62 -27.46 -6.22
N ALA A 61 1.75 -28.69 -5.69
CA ALA A 61 0.89 -29.81 -6.05
C ALA A 61 -0.58 -29.59 -5.67
N LEU A 62 -0.83 -28.78 -4.64
CA LEU A 62 -2.18 -28.43 -4.18
C LEU A 62 -2.79 -27.24 -4.92
N GLY A 63 -2.00 -26.51 -5.73
CA GLY A 63 -2.43 -25.27 -6.38
C GLY A 63 -2.55 -24.09 -5.40
N SER A 64 -2.60 -22.87 -5.94
CA SER A 64 -2.77 -21.67 -5.12
C SER A 64 -4.25 -21.45 -4.78
N PRO A 65 -4.63 -21.22 -3.52
CA PRO A 65 -5.97 -20.73 -3.16
C PRO A 65 -6.32 -19.40 -3.85
N ALA A 66 -5.31 -18.65 -4.29
CA ALA A 66 -5.48 -17.35 -4.94
C ALA A 66 -6.14 -17.42 -6.34
N SER A 67 -6.29 -18.62 -6.94
CA SER A 67 -7.11 -18.77 -8.15
C SER A 67 -8.60 -18.53 -7.89
N ALA A 68 -9.02 -18.45 -6.62
CA ALA A 68 -10.38 -18.08 -6.21
C ALA A 68 -10.50 -16.62 -5.71
N ALA A 69 -9.41 -15.84 -5.70
CA ALA A 69 -9.47 -14.42 -5.35
C ALA A 69 -10.18 -13.67 -6.49
N PRO A 70 -11.19 -12.82 -6.19
CA PRO A 70 -11.87 -12.04 -7.23
C PRO A 70 -10.89 -10.99 -7.77
N GLY A 71 -10.36 -11.21 -8.98
CA GLY A 71 -9.58 -10.19 -9.69
C GLY A 71 -8.21 -10.60 -10.24
N CYS A 72 -7.72 -11.80 -9.95
CA CYS A 72 -6.49 -12.30 -10.59
C CYS A 72 -6.83 -12.87 -11.98
N GLY A 73 -7.13 -11.98 -12.95
CA GLY A 73 -7.25 -12.32 -14.37
C GLY A 73 -5.91 -12.70 -14.99
N GLY A 74 -5.25 -13.73 -14.46
CA GLY A 74 -4.19 -14.43 -15.18
C GLY A 74 -4.86 -15.39 -16.15
N ALA A 75 -4.53 -15.26 -17.44
CA ALA A 75 -5.00 -16.15 -18.49
C ALA A 75 -5.02 -17.61 -18.01
N VAL A 76 -6.21 -18.22 -18.05
CA VAL A 76 -6.39 -19.65 -17.89
C VAL A 76 -5.43 -20.32 -18.87
N LYS A 77 -4.33 -20.89 -18.37
CA LYS A 77 -3.65 -21.92 -19.12
C LYS A 77 -4.59 -23.10 -19.10
N ASP A 78 -5.36 -23.25 -20.18
CA ASP A 78 -5.97 -24.51 -20.59
C ASP A 78 -4.82 -25.52 -20.74
N GLY A 79 -4.49 -26.16 -19.64
CA GLY A 79 -3.56 -27.27 -19.54
C GLY A 79 -4.17 -28.20 -18.51
N GLY A 80 -4.79 -29.28 -18.98
CA GLY A 80 -5.50 -30.26 -18.16
C GLY A 80 -4.62 -30.91 -17.10
N ALA A 81 -4.50 -30.27 -15.95
CA ALA A 81 -4.22 -30.94 -14.69
C ALA A 81 -5.59 -31.18 -14.05
N ASP A 82 -6.01 -32.44 -13.98
CA ASP A 82 -7.21 -32.85 -13.24
C ASP A 82 -7.15 -32.25 -11.83
N GLU A 83 -8.24 -31.60 -11.39
CA GLU A 83 -8.34 -31.07 -10.03
C GLU A 83 -8.07 -32.24 -9.04
N PRO A 84 -7.10 -32.12 -8.11
CA PRO A 84 -6.72 -33.22 -7.26
C PRO A 84 -7.91 -33.69 -6.44
N SER A 85 -8.11 -35.01 -6.37
CA SER A 85 -9.22 -35.58 -5.61
C SER A 85 -9.17 -35.13 -4.14
N PRO A 86 -10.31 -34.92 -3.46
CA PRO A 86 -10.32 -34.47 -2.06
C PRO A 86 -9.49 -35.35 -1.13
N SER A 87 -9.46 -36.67 -1.36
CA SER A 87 -8.61 -37.60 -0.60
C SER A 87 -7.12 -37.39 -0.83
N SER A 88 -6.72 -37.04 -2.06
CA SER A 88 -5.33 -36.74 -2.41
C SER A 88 -4.86 -35.43 -1.77
N VAL A 89 -5.73 -34.41 -1.72
CA VAL A 89 -5.49 -33.14 -1.02
C VAL A 89 -5.24 -33.40 0.46
N VAL A 90 -6.16 -34.09 1.13
CA VAL A 90 -6.02 -34.40 2.57
C VAL A 90 -4.75 -35.17 2.87
N ALA A 91 -4.40 -36.17 2.05
CA ALA A 91 -3.16 -36.94 2.22
C ALA A 91 -1.90 -36.08 2.07
N THR A 92 -1.87 -35.20 1.07
CA THR A 92 -0.75 -34.27 0.82
C THR A 92 -0.60 -33.27 1.97
N VAL A 93 -1.72 -32.73 2.46
CA VAL A 93 -1.75 -31.85 3.64
C VAL A 93 -1.18 -32.58 4.85
N GLN A 94 -1.65 -33.78 5.16
CA GLN A 94 -1.14 -34.58 6.28
C GLN A 94 0.38 -34.82 6.19
N GLU A 95 0.88 -35.16 5.00
CA GLU A 95 2.31 -35.40 4.81
C GLU A 95 3.14 -34.13 4.98
N ALA A 96 2.65 -32.98 4.48
CA ALA A 96 3.32 -31.70 4.68
C ALA A 96 3.42 -31.31 6.16
N PHE A 97 2.37 -31.55 6.95
CA PHE A 97 2.42 -31.33 8.40
C PHE A 97 3.45 -32.25 9.08
N ARG A 98 3.59 -33.52 8.67
CA ARG A 98 4.66 -34.41 9.17
C ARG A 98 6.06 -33.88 8.82
N ILE A 99 6.24 -33.38 7.60
CA ILE A 99 7.51 -32.77 7.16
C ILE A 99 7.84 -31.53 8.01
N PHE A 100 6.85 -30.69 8.28
CA PHE A 100 6.99 -29.51 9.12
C PHE A 100 7.30 -29.86 10.58
N ASP A 101 6.60 -30.82 11.17
CA ASP A 101 6.85 -31.29 12.52
C ASP A 101 8.26 -31.90 12.66
N HIS A 102 8.73 -32.61 11.63
CA HIS A 102 10.10 -33.12 11.59
C HIS A 102 11.13 -31.98 11.51
N MET A 103 10.87 -30.91 10.75
CA MET A 103 11.73 -29.72 10.71
C MET A 103 11.87 -29.09 12.11
N VAL A 104 10.74 -28.85 12.78
CA VAL A 104 10.71 -28.24 14.13
C VAL A 104 11.35 -29.17 15.16
N GLY A 105 11.03 -30.46 15.14
CA GLY A 105 11.59 -31.48 16.03
C GLY A 105 13.10 -31.69 15.86
N SER A 106 13.65 -31.37 14.68
CA SER A 106 15.09 -31.36 14.41
C SER A 106 15.80 -30.10 14.90
N GLY A 107 15.10 -29.20 15.59
CA GLY A 107 15.65 -27.92 16.07
C GLY A 107 15.89 -26.89 14.98
N ILE A 108 15.27 -27.06 13.80
CA ILE A 108 15.40 -26.12 12.68
C ILE A 108 14.22 -25.14 12.75
N PRO A 109 14.46 -23.83 13.03
CA PRO A 109 13.39 -22.87 13.17
C PRO A 109 12.72 -22.59 11.81
N PRO A 110 11.38 -22.56 11.74
CA PRO A 110 10.67 -22.22 10.51
C PRO A 110 10.83 -20.72 10.20
N SER A 111 10.95 -20.38 8.92
CA SER A 111 10.95 -19.00 8.45
C SER A 111 9.52 -18.51 8.17
N GLU A 112 9.32 -17.20 8.00
CA GLU A 112 8.02 -16.67 7.59
C GLU A 112 7.52 -17.29 6.26
N SER A 113 8.43 -17.60 5.32
CA SER A 113 8.09 -18.28 4.07
C SER A 113 7.66 -19.73 4.29
N THR A 114 8.29 -20.42 5.24
CA THR A 114 7.93 -21.78 5.66
C THR A 114 6.50 -21.80 6.21
N ILE A 115 6.19 -20.88 7.13
CA ILE A 115 4.85 -20.75 7.73
C ILE A 115 3.79 -20.37 6.67
N THR A 116 4.13 -19.43 5.79
CA THR A 116 3.23 -19.04 4.68
C THR A 116 2.95 -20.23 3.74
N SER A 117 3.93 -21.08 3.49
CA SER A 117 3.74 -22.31 2.69
C SER A 117 2.83 -23.30 3.40
N MET A 118 3.01 -23.49 4.71
CA MET A 118 2.12 -24.32 5.53
C MET A 118 0.69 -23.78 5.57
N ALA A 119 0.50 -22.48 5.68
CA ALA A 119 -0.81 -21.85 5.63
C ALA A 119 -1.52 -22.09 4.29
N ARG A 120 -0.78 -22.01 3.16
CA ARG A 120 -1.30 -22.35 1.81
C ARG A 120 -1.70 -23.81 1.70
N ILE A 121 -0.84 -24.71 2.16
CA ILE A 121 -1.10 -26.16 2.15
C ILE A 121 -2.34 -26.46 2.97
N ALA A 122 -2.44 -25.94 4.19
CA ALA A 122 -3.61 -26.14 5.04
C ALA A 122 -4.88 -25.60 4.37
N ALA A 123 -4.84 -24.39 3.82
CA ALA A 123 -5.99 -23.76 3.15
C ALA A 123 -6.47 -24.50 1.88
N ALA A 124 -5.68 -25.41 1.31
CA ALA A 124 -6.11 -26.22 0.16
C ALA A 124 -7.23 -27.21 0.53
N ASP A 125 -7.29 -27.65 1.79
CA ASP A 125 -8.41 -28.44 2.30
C ASP A 125 -9.68 -27.57 2.37
N LYS A 126 -10.71 -27.91 1.59
CA LYS A 126 -11.96 -27.15 1.50
C LYS A 126 -12.85 -27.31 2.73
N VAL A 127 -12.62 -28.31 3.59
CA VAL A 127 -13.48 -28.61 4.75
C VAL A 127 -12.95 -27.96 6.02
N GLU A 128 -11.72 -28.28 6.41
CA GLU A 128 -11.12 -27.80 7.66
C GLU A 128 -9.93 -26.85 7.45
N GLY A 129 -9.56 -26.59 6.20
CA GLY A 129 -8.31 -25.94 5.86
C GLY A 129 -8.16 -24.53 6.38
N GLY A 130 -9.26 -23.76 6.43
CA GLY A 130 -9.24 -22.39 6.95
C GLY A 130 -8.83 -22.32 8.43
N ASN A 131 -9.39 -23.19 9.27
CA ASN A 131 -9.06 -23.22 10.71
C ASN A 131 -7.58 -23.59 10.91
N ARG A 132 -7.13 -24.67 10.26
CA ARG A 132 -5.75 -25.14 10.36
C ARG A 132 -4.75 -24.11 9.83
N ALA A 133 -5.08 -23.45 8.73
CA ALA A 133 -4.26 -22.38 8.17
C ALA A 133 -4.16 -21.20 9.15
N PHE A 134 -5.27 -20.81 9.79
CA PHE A 134 -5.26 -19.69 10.71
C PHE A 134 -4.51 -20.01 12.01
N GLU A 135 -4.64 -21.22 12.52
CA GLU A 135 -3.87 -21.70 13.69
C GLU A 135 -2.36 -21.63 13.45
N VAL A 136 -1.89 -22.10 12.29
CA VAL A 136 -0.47 -22.01 11.88
C VAL A 136 0.03 -20.56 11.91
N VAL A 137 -0.78 -19.62 11.44
CA VAL A 137 -0.43 -18.18 11.42
C VAL A 137 -0.50 -17.57 12.82
N ARG A 138 -1.50 -17.92 13.64
CA ARG A 138 -1.66 -17.39 14.99
C ARG A 138 -0.52 -17.83 15.92
N GLU A 139 -0.05 -19.06 15.75
CA GLU A 139 1.00 -19.62 16.60
C GLU A 139 2.42 -19.21 16.18
N MET A 140 2.62 -18.62 14.99
CA MET A 140 3.97 -18.35 14.47
C MET A 140 4.80 -17.39 15.34
N GLY A 141 4.17 -16.39 15.95
CA GLY A 141 4.85 -15.45 16.83
C GLY A 141 5.22 -16.10 18.17
N THR A 142 4.29 -16.82 18.78
CA THR A 142 4.45 -17.40 20.12
C THR A 142 5.33 -18.65 20.12
N ARG A 143 5.18 -19.54 19.13
CA ARG A 143 5.94 -20.79 19.04
C ARG A 143 7.27 -20.66 18.32
N HIS A 144 7.40 -19.73 17.39
CA HIS A 144 8.57 -19.65 16.51
C HIS A 144 9.27 -18.29 16.50
N GLY A 145 8.71 -17.26 17.17
CA GLY A 145 9.32 -15.93 17.20
C GLY A 145 9.32 -15.23 15.84
N VAL A 146 8.40 -15.59 14.94
CA VAL A 146 8.31 -15.04 13.58
C VAL A 146 7.13 -14.08 13.48
N THR A 147 7.33 -12.92 12.87
CA THR A 147 6.24 -11.94 12.65
C THR A 147 5.52 -12.22 11.32
N PRO A 148 4.18 -12.30 11.32
CA PRO A 148 3.39 -12.50 10.10
C PRO A 148 3.48 -11.29 9.16
N ARG A 149 3.28 -11.56 7.86
CA ARG A 149 3.09 -10.54 6.82
C ARG A 149 1.71 -10.71 6.19
N LEU A 150 1.28 -9.75 5.37
CA LEU A 150 0.00 -9.84 4.64
C LEU A 150 -0.16 -11.15 3.88
N ARG A 151 0.89 -11.57 3.16
CA ARG A 151 0.92 -12.84 2.40
C ARG A 151 0.72 -14.10 3.25
N THR A 152 1.00 -14.01 4.55
CA THR A 152 0.84 -15.12 5.52
C THR A 152 -0.62 -15.27 5.91
N TYR A 153 -1.40 -14.17 5.95
CA TYR A 153 -2.83 -14.16 6.27
C TYR A 153 -3.76 -14.43 5.08
N GLY A 154 -3.31 -14.15 3.86
CA GLY A 154 -4.10 -14.42 2.65
C GLY A 154 -4.70 -15.84 2.63
N PRO A 155 -3.93 -16.92 2.83
CA PRO A 155 -4.46 -18.29 2.77
C PRO A 155 -5.64 -18.58 3.71
N PRO A 156 -5.57 -18.36 5.04
CA PRO A 156 -6.73 -18.58 5.91
C PRO A 156 -7.89 -17.64 5.58
N LEU A 157 -7.62 -16.37 5.26
CA LEU A 157 -8.66 -15.40 4.92
C LEU A 157 -9.46 -15.86 3.69
N PHE A 158 -8.77 -16.13 2.58
CA PHE A 158 -9.44 -16.57 1.35
C PHE A 158 -10.10 -17.93 1.49
N ALA A 159 -9.59 -18.81 2.36
CA ALA A 159 -10.25 -20.08 2.66
C ALA A 159 -11.59 -19.87 3.36
N PHE A 160 -11.67 -18.96 4.34
CA PHE A 160 -12.92 -18.62 5.02
C PHE A 160 -13.89 -17.85 4.12
N CYS A 161 -13.40 -16.99 3.23
CA CYS A 161 -14.25 -16.25 2.29
C CYS A 161 -14.82 -17.11 1.14
N ARG A 162 -14.62 -18.43 1.12
CA ARG A 162 -15.20 -19.32 0.08
C ARG A 162 -16.69 -19.56 0.27
N THR A 163 -17.19 -19.46 1.49
CA THR A 163 -18.58 -19.72 1.81
C THR A 163 -19.11 -18.68 2.80
N ALA A 164 -20.41 -18.41 2.76
CA ALA A 164 -21.04 -17.44 3.63
C ALA A 164 -20.90 -17.80 5.13
N GLU A 165 -20.88 -19.09 5.48
CA GLU A 165 -20.71 -19.55 6.87
C GLU A 165 -19.33 -19.22 7.44
N GLY A 166 -18.34 -18.99 6.56
CA GLY A 166 -16.98 -18.60 6.96
C GLY A 166 -16.82 -17.13 7.33
N ALA A 167 -17.85 -16.29 7.16
CA ALA A 167 -17.77 -14.84 7.37
C ALA A 167 -17.19 -14.45 8.73
N GLU A 168 -17.73 -14.99 9.83
CA GLU A 168 -17.24 -14.67 11.19
C GLU A 168 -15.77 -14.99 11.37
N LYS A 169 -15.32 -16.14 10.86
CA LYS A 169 -13.92 -16.55 10.93
C LYS A 169 -13.03 -15.68 10.06
N ALA A 170 -13.51 -15.21 8.91
CA ALA A 170 -12.78 -14.26 8.08
C ALA A 170 -12.60 -12.92 8.83
N TYR A 171 -13.60 -12.48 9.59
CA TYR A 171 -13.49 -11.29 10.44
C TYR A 171 -12.50 -11.50 11.59
N ASP A 172 -12.46 -12.68 12.19
CA ASP A 172 -11.44 -13.03 13.21
C ASP A 172 -10.02 -12.96 12.65
N VAL A 173 -9.82 -13.42 11.39
CA VAL A 173 -8.53 -13.29 10.71
C VAL A 173 -8.13 -11.82 10.56
N GLU A 174 -9.05 -10.97 10.09
CA GLU A 174 -8.80 -9.52 9.95
C GLU A 174 -8.48 -8.86 11.31
N GLN A 175 -9.24 -9.16 12.35
CA GLN A 175 -8.98 -8.61 13.68
C GLN A 175 -7.58 -8.98 14.17
N HIS A 176 -7.18 -10.24 13.95
CA HIS A 176 -5.83 -10.68 14.29
C HIS A 176 -4.75 -9.99 13.42
N MET A 177 -4.99 -9.78 12.13
CA MET A 177 -4.10 -9.00 11.25
C MET A 177 -3.85 -7.60 11.83
N VAL A 178 -4.93 -6.89 12.18
CA VAL A 178 -4.86 -5.54 12.76
C VAL A 178 -4.10 -5.56 14.09
N SER A 179 -4.34 -6.56 14.95
CA SER A 179 -3.64 -6.69 16.22
C SER A 179 -2.12 -6.90 16.06
N MET A 180 -1.71 -7.48 14.92
CA MET A 180 -0.31 -7.69 14.55
C MET A 180 0.28 -6.54 13.71
N GLY A 181 -0.47 -5.45 13.50
CA GLY A 181 -0.02 -4.31 12.70
C GLY A 181 0.03 -4.57 11.18
N VAL A 182 -0.71 -5.57 10.70
CA VAL A 182 -0.81 -5.90 9.27
C VAL A 182 -2.15 -5.38 8.74
N SER A 183 -2.10 -4.51 7.74
CA SER A 183 -3.30 -3.97 7.07
C SER A 183 -3.64 -4.77 5.82
N PRO A 184 -4.93 -5.06 5.55
CA PRO A 184 -5.35 -5.70 4.31
C PRO A 184 -5.21 -4.74 3.11
N GLU A 185 -4.90 -5.29 1.93
CA GLU A 185 -4.92 -4.56 0.66
C GLU A 185 -6.24 -4.86 -0.10
N GLU A 186 -6.39 -4.33 -1.32
CA GLU A 186 -7.62 -4.51 -2.12
C GLU A 186 -8.08 -5.97 -2.23
N PRO A 187 -7.23 -6.98 -2.52
CA PRO A 187 -7.69 -8.35 -2.67
C PRO A 187 -8.33 -8.93 -1.40
N GLU A 188 -7.73 -8.66 -0.23
CA GLU A 188 -8.25 -9.10 1.06
C GLU A 188 -9.55 -8.37 1.41
N LEU A 189 -9.61 -7.04 1.18
CA LEU A 189 -10.81 -6.24 1.39
C LEU A 189 -11.96 -6.67 0.47
N ALA A 190 -11.67 -6.97 -0.80
CA ALA A 190 -12.66 -7.45 -1.76
C ALA A 190 -13.22 -8.82 -1.37
N ALA A 191 -12.37 -9.74 -0.88
CA ALA A 191 -12.82 -11.03 -0.39
C ALA A 191 -13.72 -10.90 0.86
N LEU A 192 -13.33 -10.03 1.81
CA LEU A 192 -14.12 -9.71 3.00
C LEU A 192 -15.45 -9.04 2.65
N LEU A 193 -15.46 -8.13 1.69
CA LEU A 193 -16.67 -7.52 1.15
C LEU A 193 -17.58 -8.59 0.54
N LYS A 194 -17.03 -9.45 -0.33
CA LYS A 194 -17.77 -10.51 -1.01
C LYS A 194 -18.44 -11.46 -0.02
N VAL A 195 -17.70 -12.00 0.95
CA VAL A 195 -18.28 -12.92 1.93
C VAL A 195 -19.34 -12.23 2.80
N SER A 196 -19.19 -10.92 3.06
CA SER A 196 -20.20 -10.14 3.79
C SER A 196 -21.49 -9.97 2.98
N VAL A 197 -21.38 -9.78 1.67
CA VAL A 197 -22.52 -9.73 0.75
C VAL A 197 -23.24 -11.08 0.73
N GLU A 198 -22.51 -12.18 0.58
CA GLU A 198 -23.06 -13.54 0.54
C GLU A 198 -23.69 -13.97 1.87
N ALA A 199 -23.11 -13.54 2.99
CA ALA A 199 -23.65 -13.78 4.34
C ALA A 199 -24.77 -12.80 4.73
N GLY A 200 -25.10 -11.82 3.89
CA GLY A 200 -26.14 -10.83 4.15
C GLY A 200 -25.84 -9.92 5.35
N ARG A 201 -24.56 -9.61 5.61
CA ARG A 201 -24.11 -8.75 6.73
C ARG A 201 -23.97 -7.30 6.28
N GLU A 202 -25.07 -6.56 6.25
CA GLU A 202 -25.14 -5.19 5.70
C GLU A 202 -24.25 -4.17 6.41
N GLU A 203 -24.04 -4.31 7.72
CA GLU A 203 -23.15 -3.45 8.50
C GLU A 203 -21.70 -3.66 8.09
N LYS A 204 -21.31 -4.92 7.85
CA LYS A 204 -19.97 -5.29 7.39
C LYS A 204 -19.72 -4.85 5.95
N VAL A 205 -20.72 -4.96 5.08
CA VAL A 205 -20.63 -4.40 3.73
C VAL A 205 -20.36 -2.89 3.77
N TYR A 206 -21.08 -2.14 4.61
CA TYR A 206 -20.84 -0.70 4.80
C TYR A 206 -19.41 -0.43 5.30
N GLU A 207 -18.95 -1.19 6.29
CA GLU A 207 -17.60 -1.09 6.85
C GLU A 207 -16.51 -1.30 5.78
N TYR A 208 -16.62 -2.36 4.97
CA TYR A 208 -15.63 -2.67 3.94
C TYR A 208 -15.65 -1.70 2.77
N LEU A 209 -16.80 -1.12 2.40
CA LEU A 209 -16.84 -0.04 1.42
C LEU A 209 -16.05 1.20 1.90
N HIS A 210 -16.11 1.52 3.20
CA HIS A 210 -15.29 2.60 3.78
C HIS A 210 -13.81 2.25 3.85
N LYS A 211 -13.45 0.99 4.14
CA LYS A 211 -12.06 0.54 4.09
C LYS A 211 -11.50 0.62 2.68
N LEU A 212 -12.26 0.16 1.67
CA LEU A 212 -11.91 0.33 0.27
C LEU A 212 -11.75 1.81 -0.09
N ARG A 213 -12.69 2.68 0.27
CA ARG A 213 -12.59 4.14 0.04
C ARG A 213 -11.29 4.74 0.61
N ARG A 214 -10.82 4.25 1.76
CA ARG A 214 -9.63 4.78 2.43
C ARG A 214 -8.32 4.22 1.86
N SER A 215 -8.30 2.93 1.54
CA SER A 215 -7.07 2.20 1.18
C SER A 215 -6.91 1.99 -0.32
N VAL A 216 -7.96 2.24 -1.11
CA VAL A 216 -7.99 2.00 -2.55
C VAL A 216 -8.59 3.23 -3.23
N GLY A 217 -7.77 3.97 -3.99
CA GLY A 217 -8.22 5.15 -4.73
C GLY A 217 -9.22 4.78 -5.83
N CYS A 218 -8.83 3.84 -6.70
CA CYS A 218 -9.67 3.31 -7.78
C CYS A 218 -9.77 1.79 -7.64
N MET A 219 -10.99 1.28 -7.52
CA MET A 219 -11.23 -0.16 -7.42
C MET A 219 -10.91 -0.86 -8.76
N SER A 220 -10.40 -2.08 -8.66
CA SER A 220 -10.32 -2.99 -9.80
C SER A 220 -11.71 -3.37 -10.33
N PRO A 221 -11.83 -3.76 -11.62
CA PRO A 221 -13.10 -4.18 -12.19
C PRO A 221 -13.78 -5.32 -11.43
N SER A 222 -13.00 -6.27 -10.89
CA SER A 222 -13.53 -7.39 -10.10
C SER A 222 -14.14 -6.94 -8.78
N THR A 223 -13.50 -5.99 -8.08
CA THR A 223 -14.04 -5.41 -6.85
C THR A 223 -15.31 -4.61 -7.15
N ALA A 224 -15.31 -3.84 -8.25
CA ALA A 224 -16.47 -3.07 -8.68
C ALA A 224 -17.69 -3.96 -8.97
N GLU A 225 -17.50 -5.15 -9.57
CA GLU A 225 -18.60 -6.10 -9.79
C GLU A 225 -19.17 -6.67 -8.48
N ILE A 226 -18.35 -6.86 -7.44
CA ILE A 226 -18.86 -7.26 -6.10
C ILE A 226 -19.75 -6.16 -5.51
N VAL A 227 -19.30 -4.90 -5.61
CA VAL A 227 -20.07 -3.74 -5.14
C VAL A 227 -21.38 -3.61 -5.92
N LYS A 228 -21.32 -3.76 -7.24
CA LYS A 228 -22.50 -3.72 -8.11
C LYS A 228 -23.49 -4.83 -7.75
N HIS A 229 -23.00 -6.06 -7.57
CA HIS A 229 -23.82 -7.21 -7.17
C HIS A 229 -24.56 -6.96 -5.85
N TRP A 230 -23.90 -6.36 -4.86
CA TRP A 230 -24.56 -5.94 -3.62
C TRP A 230 -25.73 -5.01 -3.91
N PHE A 231 -25.50 -3.89 -4.59
CA PHE A 231 -26.56 -2.89 -4.83
C PHE A 231 -27.67 -3.36 -5.77
N GLU A 232 -27.42 -4.34 -6.62
CA GLU A 232 -28.45 -4.95 -7.47
C GLU A 232 -29.27 -6.03 -6.73
N SER A 233 -28.81 -6.51 -5.58
CA SER A 233 -29.50 -7.51 -4.77
C SER A 233 -30.81 -6.97 -4.18
N GLU A 234 -31.84 -7.81 -4.18
CA GLU A 234 -33.14 -7.50 -3.56
C GLU A 234 -33.04 -7.24 -2.05
N SER A 235 -32.07 -7.86 -1.37
CA SER A 235 -31.84 -7.69 0.06
C SER A 235 -31.49 -6.25 0.44
N THR A 236 -30.94 -5.45 -0.47
CA THR A 236 -30.57 -4.05 -0.19
C THR A 236 -31.75 -3.11 -0.15
N ALA A 237 -32.91 -3.50 -0.69
CA ALA A 237 -34.09 -2.63 -0.74
C ALA A 237 -34.66 -2.33 0.66
N VAL A 238 -34.40 -3.20 1.64
CA VAL A 238 -34.84 -3.03 3.03
C VAL A 238 -33.74 -2.48 3.95
N VAL A 239 -32.50 -2.39 3.45
CA VAL A 239 -31.34 -1.92 4.20
C VAL A 239 -31.30 -0.39 4.21
N GLY A 240 -31.37 0.20 5.40
CA GLY A 240 -31.25 1.64 5.60
C GLY A 240 -32.40 2.25 6.39
N ARG A 241 -32.26 3.53 6.68
CA ARG A 241 -33.24 4.32 7.45
C ARG A 241 -34.08 5.21 6.54
N GLU A 242 -35.39 5.28 6.79
CA GLU A 242 -36.31 6.15 6.03
C GLU A 242 -36.28 7.60 6.50
N VAL A 243 -36.03 7.82 7.79
CA VAL A 243 -35.98 9.15 8.41
C VAL A 243 -34.58 9.39 8.95
N TRP A 244 -33.99 10.51 8.57
CA TRP A 244 -32.71 10.95 9.08
C TRP A 244 -32.59 12.47 9.09
N ASP A 245 -31.76 13.00 9.98
CA ASP A 245 -31.44 14.41 10.00
C ASP A 245 -30.45 14.73 8.87
N VAL A 246 -30.96 15.40 7.84
CA VAL A 246 -30.17 15.83 6.67
C VAL A 246 -29.06 16.80 7.09
N SER A 247 -29.32 17.69 8.05
CA SER A 247 -28.35 18.66 8.55
C SER A 247 -27.21 17.95 9.29
N GLN A 248 -27.54 16.93 10.08
CA GLN A 248 -26.54 16.12 10.76
C GLN A 248 -25.64 15.36 9.78
N VAL A 249 -26.22 14.74 8.74
CA VAL A 249 -25.45 14.03 7.70
C VAL A 249 -24.54 14.98 6.93
N LYS A 250 -25.05 16.16 6.55
CA LYS A 250 -24.25 17.19 5.87
C LYS A 250 -23.10 17.70 6.75
N ASN A 251 -23.37 17.94 8.03
CA ASN A 251 -22.34 18.36 8.97
C ASN A 251 -21.27 17.26 9.16
N ALA A 252 -21.67 16.01 9.31
CA ALA A 252 -20.73 14.88 9.37
C ALA A 252 -19.86 14.80 8.11
N ALA A 253 -20.44 14.98 6.92
CA ALA A 253 -19.68 15.00 5.67
C ALA A 253 -18.66 16.14 5.63
N LEU A 254 -19.02 17.34 6.08
CA LEU A 254 -18.11 18.48 6.14
C LEU A 254 -16.97 18.26 7.14
N LEU A 255 -17.28 17.74 8.33
CA LEU A 255 -16.28 17.43 9.36
C LEU A 255 -15.28 16.36 8.91
N ASN A 256 -15.71 15.46 8.03
CA ASN A 256 -14.88 14.40 7.46
C ASN A 256 -14.03 14.84 6.24
N GLY A 257 -14.00 16.14 5.91
CA GLY A 257 -13.27 16.67 4.76
C GLY A 257 -14.05 16.61 3.44
N GLY A 258 -15.34 16.23 3.46
CA GLY A 258 -16.16 16.08 2.27
C GLY A 258 -16.18 14.66 1.69
N GLY A 259 -17.18 14.36 0.86
CA GLY A 259 -17.29 13.10 0.12
C GLY A 259 -17.82 11.88 0.87
N TRP A 260 -17.87 11.87 2.21
CA TRP A 260 -18.43 10.74 2.98
C TRP A 260 -18.89 11.14 4.39
N HIS A 261 -19.94 10.48 4.91
CA HIS A 261 -20.54 10.82 6.22
C HIS A 261 -20.42 9.73 7.30
N GLY A 262 -20.23 8.46 6.92
CA GLY A 262 -19.98 7.36 7.87
C GLY A 262 -21.15 6.98 8.80
N SER A 263 -22.37 7.46 8.53
CA SER A 263 -23.52 7.29 9.43
C SER A 263 -24.38 6.07 9.13
N GLY A 264 -23.90 5.10 8.35
CA GLY A 264 -24.68 3.94 7.89
C GLY A 264 -25.53 4.21 6.64
N TRP A 265 -26.34 3.23 6.26
CA TRP A 265 -27.18 3.26 5.06
C TRP A 265 -28.36 4.25 5.18
N LEU A 266 -28.57 5.09 4.16
CA LEU A 266 -29.65 6.09 4.08
C LEU A 266 -30.64 5.73 2.99
N GLY A 267 -31.93 5.95 3.26
CA GLY A 267 -33.01 5.61 2.34
C GLY A 267 -33.43 4.15 2.45
N LYS A 268 -34.53 3.84 1.75
CA LYS A 268 -35.01 2.48 1.49
C LYS A 268 -35.55 2.41 0.07
N GLY A 269 -35.71 1.19 -0.43
CA GLY A 269 -36.15 0.90 -1.78
C GLY A 269 -35.01 0.44 -2.67
N LYS A 270 -35.36 0.00 -3.87
CA LYS A 270 -34.40 -0.56 -4.82
C LYS A 270 -33.40 0.50 -5.28
N TRP A 271 -32.11 0.17 -5.19
CA TRP A 271 -31.05 1.02 -5.71
C TRP A 271 -31.11 1.11 -7.24
N ARG A 272 -30.77 2.28 -7.77
CA ARG A 272 -30.53 2.48 -9.20
C ARG A 272 -29.03 2.42 -9.44
N VAL A 273 -28.58 1.36 -10.10
CA VAL A 273 -27.16 1.13 -10.41
C VAL A 273 -26.93 1.32 -11.90
N GLN A 274 -25.90 2.10 -12.27
CA GLN A 274 -25.55 2.37 -13.66
C GLN A 274 -24.07 2.74 -13.77
N ASN A 275 -23.46 2.41 -14.90
CA ASN A 275 -22.13 2.91 -15.26
C ASN A 275 -22.30 4.28 -15.94
N SER A 276 -21.45 5.24 -15.57
CA SER A 276 -21.49 6.60 -16.11
C SER A 276 -20.11 7.24 -16.13
N ASN A 277 -19.99 8.37 -16.81
CA ASN A 277 -18.76 9.16 -16.87
C ASN A 277 -18.89 10.43 -16.02
N VAL A 278 -17.76 11.01 -15.66
CA VAL A 278 -17.70 12.29 -14.93
C VAL A 278 -17.11 13.33 -15.88
N GLY A 279 -17.78 14.48 -16.01
CA GLY A 279 -17.28 15.60 -16.80
C GLY A 279 -16.11 16.33 -16.11
N PRO A 280 -15.41 17.24 -16.81
CA PRO A 280 -14.26 17.97 -16.24
C PRO A 280 -14.64 18.84 -15.03
N GLU A 281 -15.89 19.29 -14.97
CA GLU A 281 -16.43 20.05 -13.83
C GLU A 281 -16.69 19.17 -12.59
N GLY A 282 -16.54 17.84 -12.69
CA GLY A 282 -16.84 16.89 -11.61
C GLY A 282 -18.31 16.44 -11.53
N CYS A 283 -19.13 16.76 -12.53
CA CYS A 283 -20.53 16.33 -12.63
C CYS A 283 -20.65 14.90 -13.19
N CYS A 284 -21.40 14.03 -12.50
CA CYS A 284 -21.74 12.70 -12.97
C CYS A 284 -22.83 12.74 -14.05
N SER A 285 -22.57 12.14 -15.23
CA SER A 285 -23.53 12.13 -16.33
C SER A 285 -24.76 11.25 -16.08
N GLY A 286 -24.67 10.31 -15.13
CA GLY A 286 -25.76 9.39 -14.82
C GLY A 286 -26.81 9.95 -13.85
N CYS A 287 -26.39 10.69 -12.82
CA CYS A 287 -27.30 11.23 -11.79
C CYS A 287 -27.37 12.76 -11.77
N GLY A 288 -26.52 13.44 -12.54
CA GLY A 288 -26.43 14.90 -12.57
C GLY A 288 -25.87 15.54 -11.30
N GLN A 289 -25.39 14.74 -10.34
CA GLN A 289 -24.82 15.24 -9.09
C GLN A 289 -23.34 15.61 -9.25
N GLN A 290 -22.94 16.65 -8.55
CA GLN A 290 -21.55 17.11 -8.45
C GLN A 290 -20.78 16.25 -7.43
N LEU A 291 -19.64 15.69 -7.83
CA LEU A 291 -18.73 15.03 -6.90
C LEU A 291 -18.12 16.05 -5.94
N ALA A 292 -17.96 15.65 -4.68
CA ALA A 292 -17.32 16.49 -3.67
C ALA A 292 -15.80 16.56 -3.91
N CYS A 293 -15.21 17.74 -3.70
CA CYS A 293 -13.78 17.85 -3.49
C CYS A 293 -13.48 17.35 -2.07
N VAL A 294 -12.74 16.25 -1.95
CA VAL A 294 -12.38 15.66 -0.66
C VAL A 294 -11.09 16.32 -0.17
N ASP A 295 -11.20 17.09 0.90
CA ASP A 295 -10.05 17.56 1.65
C ASP A 295 -9.47 16.40 2.45
N ILE A 296 -8.15 16.41 2.55
CA ILE A 296 -7.43 15.37 3.26
C ILE A 296 -7.59 15.61 4.76
N ASP A 297 -7.87 14.53 5.50
CA ASP A 297 -8.14 14.59 6.94
C ASP A 297 -7.06 15.40 7.66
N ARG A 298 -7.49 16.30 8.55
CA ARG A 298 -6.56 17.19 9.25
C ARG A 298 -5.59 16.41 10.12
N THR A 299 -6.06 15.35 10.78
CA THR A 299 -5.24 14.53 11.67
C THR A 299 -4.21 13.74 10.86
N GLU A 300 -4.62 13.18 9.72
CA GLU A 300 -3.70 12.51 8.81
C GLU A 300 -2.68 13.48 8.21
N THR A 301 -3.10 14.71 7.86
CA THR A 301 -2.19 15.76 7.38
C THR A 301 -1.16 16.16 8.43
N GLU A 302 -1.57 16.29 9.69
CA GLU A 302 -0.66 16.60 10.80
C GLU A 302 0.31 15.44 11.08
N LYS A 303 -0.17 14.19 11.03
CA LYS A 303 0.69 12.99 11.13
C LYS A 303 1.69 12.91 9.99
N PHE A 304 1.24 13.19 8.76
CA PHE A 304 2.07 13.21 7.58
C PHE A 304 3.16 14.28 7.67
N ALA A 305 2.79 15.52 8.04
CA ALA A 305 3.76 16.59 8.29
C ALA A 305 4.80 16.20 9.35
N GLY A 306 4.37 15.51 10.42
CA GLY A 306 5.25 14.97 11.44
C GLY A 306 6.20 13.88 10.91
N ALA A 307 5.74 13.01 10.03
CA ALA A 307 6.54 11.96 9.39
C ALA A 307 7.58 12.55 8.41
N VAL A 308 7.18 13.50 7.56
CA VAL A 308 8.07 14.26 6.67
C VAL A 308 9.20 14.89 7.49
N ALA A 309 8.85 15.60 8.56
CA ALA A 309 9.85 16.24 9.40
C ALA A 309 10.77 15.24 10.12
N SER A 310 10.24 14.11 10.57
CA SER A 310 11.04 13.06 11.20
C SER A 310 12.05 12.43 10.25
N LEU A 311 11.64 12.19 9.00
CA LEU A 311 12.52 11.65 7.95
C LEU A 311 13.59 12.66 7.53
N ALA A 312 13.21 13.93 7.38
CA ALA A 312 14.14 15.01 7.14
C ALA A 312 15.20 15.09 8.26
N MET A 313 14.79 15.14 9.54
CA MET A 313 15.73 15.13 10.68
C MET A 313 16.67 13.93 10.70
N ALA A 314 16.20 12.75 10.27
CA ALA A 314 17.01 11.53 10.27
C ALA A 314 18.09 11.51 9.16
N ARG A 315 17.88 12.28 8.08
CA ARG A 315 18.74 12.28 6.89
C ARG A 315 19.56 13.56 6.73
N GLU A 316 19.10 14.66 7.31
CA GLU A 316 19.80 15.93 7.36
C GLU A 316 20.93 15.90 8.39
N VAL A 317 21.97 16.71 8.19
CA VAL A 317 22.99 16.94 9.22
C VAL A 317 22.26 17.57 10.42
N LYS A 318 22.23 16.87 11.57
CA LYS A 318 21.34 17.09 12.74
C LYS A 318 21.08 18.54 13.17
N THR A 319 21.92 19.51 12.79
CA THR A 319 21.80 20.94 13.11
C THR A 319 20.93 21.73 12.13
N ASN A 320 20.81 21.35 10.84
CA ASN A 320 20.20 22.22 9.82
C ASN A 320 18.67 22.12 9.76
N PHE A 321 18.11 20.95 10.08
CA PHE A 321 16.67 20.71 10.10
C PHE A 321 16.08 20.75 11.52
N SER A 322 16.88 20.65 12.57
CA SER A 322 16.37 20.83 13.95
C SER A 322 15.96 22.29 14.22
N ASP A 323 16.59 23.25 13.55
CA ASP A 323 16.16 24.66 13.49
C ASP A 323 14.81 24.86 12.79
N PHE A 324 14.30 23.83 12.13
CA PHE A 324 12.98 23.79 11.51
C PHE A 324 11.89 23.31 12.50
N GLN A 325 12.25 22.69 13.65
CA GLN A 325 11.28 22.03 14.54
C GLN A 325 11.38 22.31 16.07
N LEU A 326 12.54 22.71 16.66
CA LEU A 326 12.72 22.88 18.12
C LEU A 326 13.05 24.34 18.58
N PRO A 327 12.89 24.71 19.88
CA PRO A 327 12.88 26.09 20.40
C PRO A 327 14.21 26.88 20.38
N ALA A 328 15.22 26.42 19.66
CA ALA A 328 16.40 27.23 19.31
C ALA A 328 16.45 27.59 17.80
N GLY A 329 15.47 27.10 17.04
CA GLY A 329 15.21 27.36 15.62
C GLY A 329 14.05 28.32 15.39
N GLU A 330 14.10 29.48 16.03
CA GLU A 330 13.10 30.55 15.87
C GLU A 330 13.07 31.18 14.48
N ALA A 331 13.79 30.65 13.48
CA ALA A 331 13.77 31.20 12.13
C ALA A 331 12.58 30.67 11.33
N VAL A 332 12.41 29.36 11.11
CA VAL A 332 11.48 28.87 10.07
C VAL A 332 10.07 28.61 10.58
N LYS A 333 9.93 28.07 11.79
CA LYS A 333 8.62 27.88 12.41
C LYS A 333 7.97 29.22 12.74
N ASN A 334 8.75 30.21 13.21
CA ASN A 334 8.25 31.59 13.30
C ASN A 334 8.11 32.22 11.92
N TRP A 335 8.97 31.95 10.93
CA TRP A 335 8.79 32.54 9.59
C TRP A 335 7.52 32.01 8.92
N LEU A 336 7.24 30.71 8.90
CA LEU A 336 5.98 30.16 8.38
C LEU A 336 4.78 30.52 9.26
N ASN A 337 4.89 30.53 10.60
CA ASN A 337 3.77 30.91 11.47
C ASN A 337 3.51 32.42 11.52
N ASN A 338 4.53 33.27 11.32
CA ASN A 338 4.40 34.73 11.26
C ASN A 338 4.00 35.22 9.85
N HIS A 339 4.12 34.35 8.84
CA HIS A 339 3.71 34.60 7.46
C HIS A 339 2.76 33.48 6.98
N ALA A 340 1.81 33.05 7.83
CA ALA A 340 0.95 31.86 7.64
C ALA A 340 -0.11 32.00 6.52
N GLU A 341 0.20 32.76 5.49
CA GLU A 341 -0.73 33.26 4.50
C GLU A 341 -0.25 32.97 3.06
N TYR A 342 0.45 31.85 2.84
CA TYR A 342 0.78 31.39 1.48
C TYR A 342 -0.26 30.40 0.98
N ASP A 343 -0.86 30.69 -0.17
CA ASP A 343 -1.79 29.80 -0.85
C ASP A 343 -1.08 28.90 -1.90
N VAL A 344 0.19 29.18 -2.18
CA VAL A 344 1.03 28.43 -3.14
C VAL A 344 2.49 28.39 -2.69
N ILE A 345 3.09 27.19 -2.71
CA ILE A 345 4.54 26.95 -2.62
C ILE A 345 5.06 26.62 -4.01
N VAL A 346 6.21 27.17 -4.38
CA VAL A 346 6.89 26.92 -5.66
C VAL A 346 8.23 26.23 -5.38
N ASP A 347 8.40 25.05 -5.98
CA ASP A 347 9.71 24.40 -6.09
C ASP A 347 10.54 25.15 -7.13
N GLY A 348 11.29 26.15 -6.65
CA GLY A 348 12.01 27.05 -7.53
C GLY A 348 13.10 26.33 -8.34
N ALA A 349 13.68 25.24 -7.81
CA ALA A 349 14.72 24.51 -8.50
C ALA A 349 14.14 23.72 -9.68
N ASN A 350 13.04 22.99 -9.46
CA ASN A 350 12.39 22.23 -10.49
C ASN A 350 11.85 23.12 -11.62
N VAL A 351 11.17 24.22 -11.26
CA VAL A 351 10.66 25.19 -12.24
C VAL A 351 11.78 25.80 -13.08
N ALA A 352 12.89 26.20 -12.46
CA ALA A 352 14.02 26.83 -13.16
C ALA A 352 14.79 25.91 -14.10
N TYR A 353 14.66 24.59 -13.95
CA TYR A 353 15.28 23.59 -14.82
C TYR A 353 14.33 23.02 -15.87
N TYR A 354 13.07 23.47 -15.89
CA TYR A 354 12.08 22.93 -16.81
C TYR A 354 12.49 23.17 -18.27
N HIS A 355 12.59 22.07 -19.04
CA HIS A 355 13.12 22.02 -20.42
C HIS A 355 14.52 22.62 -20.62
N GLN A 356 15.37 22.61 -19.59
CA GLN A 356 16.76 23.10 -19.68
C GLN A 356 17.78 22.00 -20.04
N ASN A 357 17.35 20.87 -20.62
CA ASN A 357 18.21 19.71 -20.91
C ASN A 357 18.98 19.82 -22.25
N PHE A 358 19.47 21.01 -22.63
CA PHE A 358 20.27 21.25 -23.84
C PHE A 358 21.69 21.72 -23.48
N ALA A 359 22.59 21.78 -24.46
CA ALA A 359 24.03 21.99 -24.23
C ALA A 359 24.37 23.27 -23.44
N ASP A 360 23.63 24.36 -23.67
CA ASP A 360 23.74 25.63 -22.94
C ASP A 360 22.59 25.83 -21.92
N GLY A 361 21.82 24.77 -21.66
CA GLY A 361 20.68 24.80 -20.76
C GLY A 361 21.13 24.92 -19.31
N GLY A 362 20.45 25.77 -18.55
CA GLY A 362 20.90 26.16 -17.23
C GLY A 362 19.76 26.60 -16.35
N PHE A 363 20.09 26.97 -15.12
CA PHE A 363 19.10 27.45 -14.16
C PHE A 363 18.50 28.78 -14.65
N SER A 364 17.20 28.80 -14.94
CA SER A 364 16.49 29.96 -15.47
C SER A 364 15.60 30.64 -14.41
N LEU A 365 16.08 31.75 -13.83
CA LEU A 365 15.29 32.52 -12.86
C LEU A 365 14.06 33.18 -13.51
N SER A 366 14.11 33.50 -14.80
CA SER A 366 12.99 34.09 -15.53
C SER A 366 11.81 33.12 -15.70
N GLN A 367 12.05 31.80 -15.75
CA GLN A 367 10.98 30.81 -15.71
C GLN A 367 10.23 30.86 -14.37
N VAL A 368 10.97 30.96 -13.26
CA VAL A 368 10.39 31.09 -11.91
C VAL A 368 9.59 32.38 -11.80
N GLU A 369 10.12 33.49 -12.29
CA GLU A 369 9.43 34.79 -12.31
C GLU A 369 8.13 34.73 -13.13
N ALA A 370 8.13 34.07 -14.30
CA ALA A 370 6.94 33.92 -15.13
C ALA A 370 5.83 33.13 -14.41
N VAL A 371 6.20 32.04 -13.71
CA VAL A 371 5.25 31.27 -12.89
C VAL A 371 4.66 32.13 -11.78
N ILE A 372 5.47 32.92 -11.07
CA ILE A 372 4.98 33.82 -10.02
C ILE A 372 3.99 34.85 -10.59
N LYS A 373 4.30 35.46 -11.73
CA LYS A 373 3.42 36.45 -12.38
C LYS A 373 2.08 35.84 -12.75
N GLU A 374 2.08 34.67 -13.40
CA GLU A 374 0.85 33.95 -13.76
C GLU A 374 0.01 33.61 -12.52
N LEU A 375 0.64 33.12 -11.44
CA LEU A 375 -0.05 32.81 -10.19
C LEU A 375 -0.73 34.05 -9.59
N LEU A 376 -0.04 35.20 -9.59
CA LEU A 376 -0.58 36.47 -9.10
C LEU A 376 -1.71 37.01 -10.00
N GLU A 377 -1.58 36.88 -11.32
CA GLU A 377 -2.57 37.36 -12.31
C GLU A 377 -3.83 36.49 -12.36
N SER A 378 -3.72 35.18 -12.06
CA SER A 378 -4.83 34.22 -12.05
C SER A 378 -5.92 34.48 -10.98
N GLY A 379 -5.72 35.47 -10.11
CA GLY A 379 -6.71 35.90 -9.10
C GLY A 379 -6.90 34.92 -7.94
N ARG A 380 -6.02 33.93 -7.78
CA ARG A 380 -6.13 32.83 -6.79
C ARG A 380 -5.53 33.10 -5.40
N GLY A 381 -5.28 34.35 -5.04
CA GLY A 381 -4.94 34.72 -3.67
C GLY A 381 -3.45 34.60 -3.33
N LYS A 382 -3.00 35.63 -2.62
CA LYS A 382 -1.75 35.81 -1.86
C LYS A 382 -0.44 35.54 -2.60
N GLN A 383 0.64 36.11 -2.07
CA GLN A 383 1.95 36.02 -2.68
C GLN A 383 2.47 34.57 -2.59
N PRO A 384 2.98 33.94 -3.66
CA PRO A 384 3.54 32.59 -3.57
C PRO A 384 4.88 32.59 -2.83
N LEU A 385 5.22 31.46 -2.20
CA LEU A 385 6.53 31.24 -1.60
C LEU A 385 7.41 30.36 -2.48
N VAL A 386 8.50 30.92 -2.99
CA VAL A 386 9.55 30.19 -3.68
C VAL A 386 10.53 29.60 -2.69
N ILE A 387 10.82 28.31 -2.82
CA ILE A 387 11.89 27.65 -2.06
C ILE A 387 13.06 27.34 -2.98
N LEU A 388 14.25 27.81 -2.60
CA LEU A 388 15.49 27.61 -3.35
C LEU A 388 16.68 27.38 -2.43
N HIS A 389 17.58 26.49 -2.85
CA HIS A 389 18.82 26.26 -2.11
C HIS A 389 19.75 27.48 -2.10
N ASN A 390 20.32 27.83 -0.93
CA ASN A 390 21.14 29.03 -0.76
C ASN A 390 22.35 29.10 -1.73
N LYS A 391 23.01 27.96 -1.99
CA LYS A 391 24.06 27.87 -3.02
C LYS A 391 23.63 28.38 -4.40
N ARG A 392 22.39 28.14 -4.81
CA ARG A 392 21.85 28.61 -6.10
C ARG A 392 21.64 30.12 -6.06
N ILE A 393 21.05 30.63 -4.97
CA ILE A 393 20.84 32.05 -4.75
C ILE A 393 22.17 32.80 -4.83
N MET A 394 23.23 32.31 -4.15
CA MET A 394 24.55 32.94 -4.17
C MET A 394 25.13 33.04 -5.59
N GLY A 395 25.00 31.99 -6.41
CA GLY A 395 25.46 32.02 -7.81
C GLY A 395 24.64 32.98 -8.69
N LEU A 396 23.33 33.08 -8.47
CA LEU A 396 22.45 33.99 -9.20
C LEU A 396 22.72 35.46 -8.87
N MET A 397 23.14 35.75 -7.63
CA MET A 397 23.46 37.11 -7.18
C MET A 397 24.69 37.72 -7.88
N GLU A 398 25.46 36.94 -8.65
CA GLU A 398 26.56 37.46 -9.48
C GLU A 398 26.05 38.35 -10.63
N ASN A 399 24.82 38.12 -11.09
CA ASN A 399 24.14 38.96 -12.09
C ASN A 399 23.31 40.05 -11.41
N ASP A 400 23.52 41.32 -11.78
CA ASP A 400 22.85 42.45 -11.12
C ASP A 400 21.32 42.45 -11.28
N SER A 401 20.79 42.02 -12.44
CA SER A 401 19.34 41.92 -12.66
C SER A 401 18.72 40.83 -11.78
N ASN A 402 19.36 39.67 -11.67
CA ASN A 402 18.91 38.59 -10.79
C ASN A 402 19.01 38.99 -9.32
N ARG A 403 20.08 39.72 -8.94
CA ARG A 403 20.27 40.22 -7.57
C ARG A 403 19.11 41.10 -7.15
N GLN A 404 18.75 42.09 -7.98
CA GLN A 404 17.65 43.00 -7.69
C GLN A 404 16.32 42.24 -7.46
N LEU A 405 16.02 41.27 -8.34
CA LEU A 405 14.81 40.45 -8.24
C LEU A 405 14.78 39.56 -6.99
N LEU A 406 15.89 38.90 -6.67
CA LEU A 406 16.00 38.03 -5.48
C LEU A 406 15.94 38.83 -4.18
N GLU A 407 16.53 40.02 -4.14
CA GLU A 407 16.44 40.94 -2.99
C GLU A 407 15.01 41.46 -2.81
N GLU A 408 14.32 41.77 -3.91
CA GLU A 408 12.90 42.13 -3.90
C GLU A 408 12.06 40.98 -3.30
N TRP A 409 12.18 39.75 -3.82
CA TRP A 409 11.43 38.60 -3.31
C TRP A 409 11.74 38.31 -1.83
N LYS A 410 13.00 38.48 -1.39
CA LYS A 410 13.35 38.36 0.04
C LYS A 410 12.65 39.42 0.89
N SER A 411 12.61 40.66 0.43
CA SER A 411 11.98 41.78 1.15
C SER A 411 10.45 41.63 1.24
N GLN A 412 9.84 40.96 0.26
CA GLN A 412 8.41 40.63 0.20
C GLN A 412 8.09 39.29 0.88
N TYR A 413 9.07 38.65 1.53
CA TYR A 413 8.92 37.33 2.13
C TYR A 413 8.41 36.25 1.15
N SER A 414 8.73 36.37 -0.14
CA SER A 414 8.30 35.45 -1.21
C SER A 414 9.37 34.45 -1.62
N LEU A 415 10.54 34.52 -0.99
CA LEU A 415 11.67 33.62 -1.24
C LEU A 415 12.24 33.11 0.08
N TYR A 416 12.32 31.78 0.22
CA TYR A 416 13.02 31.11 1.30
C TYR A 416 14.28 30.41 0.79
N ALA A 417 15.41 30.73 1.41
CA ALA A 417 16.71 30.16 1.09
C ALA A 417 17.01 28.95 1.99
N THR A 418 17.05 27.72 1.44
CA THR A 418 17.34 26.54 2.26
C THR A 418 18.84 26.48 2.64
N PRO A 419 19.19 26.01 3.86
CA PRO A 419 20.56 25.99 4.35
C PRO A 419 21.49 25.09 3.52
N ASN A 420 22.76 25.47 3.44
CA ASN A 420 23.76 24.68 2.71
C ASN A 420 23.90 23.26 3.26
N GLY A 421 23.86 22.28 2.36
CA GLY A 421 23.99 20.86 2.71
C GLY A 421 22.66 20.19 3.07
N SER A 422 21.55 20.90 2.91
CA SER A 422 20.20 20.38 3.12
C SER A 422 19.51 20.11 1.80
N ASN A 423 18.64 19.10 1.76
CA ASN A 423 17.80 18.85 0.60
C ASN A 423 16.58 19.81 0.62
N ASP A 424 16.43 20.62 -0.43
CA ASP A 424 15.29 21.53 -0.63
C ASP A 424 13.94 20.79 -0.71
N ASP A 425 13.95 19.51 -1.10
CA ASP A 425 12.75 18.64 -1.16
C ASP A 425 11.95 18.61 0.14
N TRP A 426 12.65 18.54 1.27
CA TRP A 426 12.00 18.48 2.57
C TRP A 426 11.26 19.78 2.91
N TYR A 427 11.76 20.92 2.43
CA TYR A 427 11.24 22.22 2.80
C TYR A 427 9.97 22.54 2.03
N TRP A 428 9.95 22.35 0.70
CA TRP A 428 8.74 22.60 -0.08
C TRP A 428 7.66 21.56 0.19
N LEU A 429 8.03 20.31 0.47
CA LEU A 429 7.05 19.28 0.83
C LEU A 429 6.43 19.58 2.19
N TYR A 430 7.25 19.89 3.20
CA TYR A 430 6.71 20.19 4.52
C TYR A 430 5.88 21.48 4.52
N ALA A 431 6.34 22.54 3.84
CA ALA A 431 5.63 23.81 3.79
C ALA A 431 4.23 23.64 3.16
N SER A 432 4.17 22.95 2.01
CA SER A 432 2.91 22.73 1.28
C SER A 432 1.91 21.87 2.06
N VAL A 433 2.38 20.80 2.72
CA VAL A 433 1.57 19.98 3.62
C VAL A 433 1.07 20.79 4.82
N LYS A 434 1.97 21.53 5.48
CA LYS A 434 1.68 22.22 6.74
C LYS A 434 0.69 23.37 6.56
N LEU A 435 0.83 24.12 5.47
CA LEU A 435 -0.05 25.24 5.10
C LEU A 435 -1.30 24.79 4.35
N LYS A 436 -1.37 23.53 3.90
CA LYS A 436 -2.48 22.96 3.12
C LYS A 436 -2.75 23.75 1.83
N CYS A 437 -1.68 24.08 1.14
CA CYS A 437 -1.70 24.97 -0.01
C CYS A 437 -1.19 24.24 -1.26
N LEU A 438 -1.31 24.88 -2.42
CA LEU A 438 -0.84 24.28 -3.67
C LEU A 438 0.69 24.17 -3.68
N LEU A 439 1.22 23.17 -4.36
CA LEU A 439 2.64 22.97 -4.64
C LEU A 439 2.86 22.98 -6.14
N VAL A 440 3.64 23.94 -6.64
CA VAL A 440 4.07 23.99 -8.03
C VAL A 440 5.38 23.25 -8.18
N THR A 441 5.35 22.07 -8.81
CA THR A 441 6.52 21.28 -9.18
C THR A 441 6.16 20.27 -10.26
N ASN A 442 7.06 20.02 -11.20
CA ASN A 442 6.97 18.94 -12.18
C ASN A 442 7.67 17.66 -11.71
N ASP A 443 8.17 17.62 -10.47
CA ASP A 443 8.75 16.41 -9.91
C ASP A 443 7.67 15.32 -9.73
N GLU A 444 7.96 14.11 -10.19
CA GLU A 444 7.04 12.98 -10.02
C GLU A 444 7.05 12.41 -8.59
N MET A 445 8.02 12.83 -7.77
CA MET A 445 8.28 12.42 -6.39
C MET A 445 8.39 10.90 -6.26
N ARG A 446 9.14 10.29 -7.18
CA ARG A 446 9.32 8.82 -7.29
C ARG A 446 10.47 8.27 -6.47
N ASP A 447 11.25 9.12 -5.82
CA ASP A 447 12.38 8.66 -5.04
C ASP A 447 11.94 7.77 -3.87
N HIS A 448 12.75 6.76 -3.54
CA HIS A 448 12.55 5.87 -2.38
C HIS A 448 12.36 6.61 -1.05
N ILE A 449 12.73 7.90 -1.01
CA ILE A 449 12.49 8.80 0.12
C ILE A 449 11.00 9.04 0.33
N PHE A 450 10.25 9.29 -0.74
CA PHE A 450 8.82 9.56 -0.69
C PHE A 450 7.99 8.28 -0.52
N GLU A 451 8.51 7.12 -0.94
CA GLU A 451 7.90 5.81 -0.66
C GLU A 451 7.79 5.52 0.85
N LEU A 452 8.64 6.15 1.68
CA LEU A 452 8.61 6.00 3.14
C LEU A 452 7.51 6.84 3.82
N LEU A 453 6.87 7.76 3.09
CA LEU A 453 5.88 8.68 3.63
C LEU A 453 4.45 8.10 3.71
N GLY A 454 4.30 6.82 3.38
CA GLY A 454 3.03 6.09 3.46
C GLY A 454 2.35 5.95 2.10
N ARG A 455 1.78 4.76 1.86
CA ARG A 455 1.23 4.37 0.55
C ARG A 455 -0.17 4.93 0.26
N ASP A 456 -0.88 5.37 1.29
CA ASP A 456 -2.28 5.79 1.16
C ASP A 456 -2.42 7.32 1.06
N PHE A 457 -1.75 8.05 1.95
CA PHE A 457 -1.90 9.51 2.08
C PHE A 457 -1.19 10.29 0.98
N PHE A 458 0.07 9.95 0.67
CA PHE A 458 0.91 10.76 -0.20
C PHE A 458 0.39 10.87 -1.64
N PRO A 459 -0.11 9.79 -2.29
CA PRO A 459 -0.70 9.90 -3.61
C PRO A 459 -1.93 10.81 -3.65
N MET A 460 -2.82 10.72 -2.65
CA MET A 460 -3.99 11.60 -2.53
C MET A 460 -3.57 13.07 -2.32
N TRP A 461 -2.56 13.30 -1.48
CA TRP A 461 -2.00 14.62 -1.26
C TRP A 461 -1.43 15.22 -2.53
N LYS A 462 -0.66 14.42 -3.28
CA LYS A 462 -0.08 14.81 -4.55
C LYS A 462 -1.15 15.20 -5.56
N GLU A 463 -2.17 14.36 -5.76
CA GLU A 463 -3.28 14.64 -6.70
C GLU A 463 -4.02 15.94 -6.35
N ARG A 464 -4.19 16.23 -5.05
CA ARG A 464 -4.96 17.39 -4.57
C ARG A 464 -4.18 18.71 -4.57
N HIS A 465 -2.86 18.67 -4.37
CA HIS A 465 -2.05 19.86 -4.12
C HIS A 465 -1.00 20.13 -5.20
N GLN A 466 -0.57 19.13 -5.97
CA GLN A 466 0.44 19.34 -7.02
C GLN A 466 -0.16 20.06 -8.22
N VAL A 467 0.54 21.09 -8.68
CA VAL A 467 0.29 21.82 -9.92
C VAL A 467 1.53 21.69 -10.79
N CYS A 468 1.36 21.14 -11.99
CA CYS A 468 2.44 21.02 -12.95
C CYS A 468 2.44 22.21 -13.91
N THR A 469 3.62 22.74 -14.21
CA THR A 469 3.84 23.75 -15.25
C THR A 469 3.97 23.08 -16.62
N SER A 470 3.36 23.64 -17.66
CA SER A 470 3.39 23.12 -19.03
C SER A 470 4.40 23.82 -19.91
#